data_AF-A0A257RZC5-F1
#
_entry.id   AF-A0A257RZC5-F1
#
_cell.length_a   1.000
_cell.length_b   1.000
_cell.length_c   1.000
_cell.angle_alpha   90.00
_cell.angle_beta   90.00
_cell.angle_gamma   90.00
#
_symmetry.space_group_name_H-M   'P 1'
#
loop_
_entity.id
_entity.type
_entity.pdbx_description
1 polymer ?
#
loop_
_entity_poly.entity_id
_entity_poly.type
_entity_poly.pdbx_seq_one_letter_code
_entity_poly.pdbx_strand_id
1 'polypeptide(L)'
;MTGVELLWAAVEDRDQYPFAIAAISHLTTLTLASQVTFFVGENGSGKSTLIEAIAGAAGLNPEGGSRNLNFATRRSDSSLQEHLRLTWHSRPKDWFFLRAESFYNVATAYESLSEPITGYHERSHGEAFLSAIKGHFRGGGLYRLDEPEAALSLVGQLQLLAVLHQLQADHS
;
A
#
# COMPACT_ATOMS: atom_id res chain seq x y z
N MET A 1 -3.97 7.14 9.80
CA MET A 1 -2.90 6.45 10.57
C MET A 1 -1.94 7.52 11.05
N THR A 2 -1.46 7.48 12.29
CA THR A 2 -0.53 8.48 12.85
C THR A 2 0.91 8.00 12.90
N GLY A 3 1.13 6.69 12.82
CA GLY A 3 2.47 6.13 12.87
C GLY A 3 2.50 4.61 12.97
N VAL A 4 3.72 4.08 13.01
CA VAL A 4 4.03 2.66 13.05
C VAL A 4 5.12 2.43 14.09
N GLU A 5 4.95 1.45 14.96
CA GLU A 5 5.94 1.03 15.96
C GLU A 5 6.35 -0.41 15.68
N LEU A 6 7.66 -0.69 15.71
CA LEU A 6 8.20 -2.04 15.58
C LEU A 6 8.45 -2.64 16.97
N LEU A 7 7.78 -3.76 17.26
CA LEU A 7 7.80 -4.43 18.55
C LEU A 7 9.00 -5.37 18.68
N TRP A 8 10.20 -4.80 18.81
CA TRP A 8 11.47 -5.52 18.88
C TRP A 8 11.59 -6.59 19.98
N ALA A 9 10.77 -6.51 21.03
CA ALA A 9 10.77 -7.50 22.10
C ALA A 9 10.19 -8.86 21.67
N ALA A 10 9.38 -8.89 20.61
CA ALA A 10 8.79 -10.10 20.06
C ALA A 10 9.61 -10.72 18.91
N VAL A 11 10.67 -10.04 18.46
CA VAL A 11 11.52 -10.50 17.36
C VAL A 11 12.58 -11.46 17.90
N GLU A 12 12.56 -12.71 17.44
CA GLU A 12 13.50 -13.76 17.86
C GLU A 12 14.91 -13.56 17.28
N ASP A 13 15.02 -13.27 15.98
CA ASP A 13 16.28 -13.05 15.27
C ASP A 13 16.25 -11.73 14.49
N ARG A 14 17.09 -10.77 14.90
CA ARG A 14 17.18 -9.45 14.28
C ARG A 14 18.09 -9.42 13.06
N ASP A 15 18.96 -10.42 12.92
CA ASP A 15 19.92 -10.55 11.82
C ASP A 15 19.33 -11.33 10.64
N GLN A 16 18.09 -11.81 10.76
CA GLN A 16 17.33 -12.44 9.69
C GLN A 16 16.49 -11.44 8.88
N TYR A 17 16.28 -11.72 7.60
CA TYR A 17 15.27 -11.04 6.80
C TYR A 17 13.86 -11.18 7.43
N PRO A 18 13.03 -10.13 7.46
CA PRO A 18 13.27 -8.77 6.95
C PRO A 18 13.91 -7.80 7.98
N PHE A 19 14.17 -8.24 9.21
CA PHE A 19 14.67 -7.37 10.29
C PHE A 19 16.09 -6.84 10.06
N ALA A 20 16.92 -7.59 9.33
CA ALA A 20 18.28 -7.18 8.97
C ALA A 20 18.36 -6.10 7.89
N ILE A 21 17.26 -5.77 7.22
CA ILE A 21 17.26 -4.69 6.23
C ILE A 21 17.57 -3.37 6.92
N ALA A 22 18.50 -2.58 6.38
CA ALA A 22 19.00 -1.36 7.03
C ALA A 22 17.90 -0.37 7.45
N ALA A 23 16.84 -0.17 6.65
CA ALA A 23 15.74 0.73 7.03
C ALA A 23 14.85 0.16 8.15
N ILE A 24 14.84 -1.16 8.33
CA ILE A 24 14.03 -1.85 9.33
C ILE A 24 14.84 -2.07 10.62
N SER A 25 16.11 -2.43 10.54
CA SER A 25 16.99 -2.73 11.69
C SER A 25 17.11 -1.59 12.69
N HIS A 26 16.93 -0.35 12.22
CA HIS A 26 16.97 0.87 13.05
C HIS A 26 15.58 1.46 13.32
N LEU A 27 14.51 0.87 12.77
CA LEU A 27 13.15 1.36 12.93
C LEU A 27 12.65 1.04 14.34
N THR A 28 12.37 2.07 15.14
CA THR A 28 11.67 1.91 16.43
C THR A 28 10.25 2.44 16.32
N THR A 29 10.12 3.70 15.92
CA THR A 29 8.83 4.35 15.65
C THR A 29 8.97 5.24 14.42
N LEU A 30 8.01 5.10 13.50
CA LEU A 30 7.82 5.98 12.37
C LEU A 30 6.56 6.81 12.61
N THR A 31 6.73 8.12 12.76
CA THR A 31 5.61 9.06 12.86
C THR A 31 5.22 9.53 11.46
N LEU A 32 3.93 9.44 11.12
CA LEU A 32 3.38 9.95 9.87
C LEU A 32 2.76 11.32 10.13
N ALA A 33 3.56 12.37 9.92
CA ALA A 33 3.17 13.75 10.23
C ALA A 33 2.26 14.39 9.17
N SER A 34 2.14 13.78 7.99
CA SER A 34 1.37 14.29 6.85
C SER A 34 0.37 13.25 6.34
N GLN A 35 -0.72 13.74 5.75
CA GLN A 35 -1.75 12.87 5.15
C GLN A 35 -1.20 12.07 3.96
N VAL A 36 -0.26 12.66 3.20
CA VAL A 36 0.50 12.00 2.13
C VAL A 36 1.95 11.89 2.57
N THR A 37 2.49 10.67 2.57
CA THR A 37 3.90 10.39 2.93
C THR A 37 4.53 9.57 1.80
N PHE A 38 5.70 10.00 1.32
CA PHE A 38 6.49 9.28 0.33
C PHE A 38 7.68 8.58 1.00
N PHE A 39 7.88 7.31 0.69
CA PHE A 39 9.10 6.58 1.05
C PHE A 39 10.04 6.58 -0.14
N VAL A 40 11.25 7.13 0.02
CA VAL A 40 12.24 7.28 -1.05
C VAL A 40 13.57 6.70 -0.58
N GLY A 41 14.31 6.07 -1.48
CA GLY A 41 15.57 5.39 -1.19
C GLY A 41 15.94 4.39 -2.29
N GLU A 42 17.15 3.86 -2.27
CA GLU A 42 17.66 2.94 -3.29
C GLU A 42 16.89 1.61 -3.34
N ASN A 43 17.02 0.86 -4.44
CA ASN A 43 16.45 -0.48 -4.55
C ASN A 43 17.08 -1.40 -3.48
N GLY A 44 16.26 -2.20 -2.80
CA GLY A 44 16.69 -3.03 -1.68
C GLY A 44 16.80 -2.32 -0.32
N SER A 45 16.50 -1.02 -0.23
CA SER A 45 16.48 -0.28 1.05
C SER A 45 15.37 -0.72 2.03
N GLY A 46 14.39 -1.51 1.59
CA GLY A 46 13.29 -2.01 2.44
C GLY A 46 11.99 -1.22 2.37
N LYS A 47 11.85 -0.28 1.42
CA LYS A 47 10.62 0.52 1.22
C LYS A 47 9.39 -0.36 1.00
N SER A 48 9.44 -1.24 -0.01
CA SER A 48 8.33 -2.13 -0.34
C SER A 48 8.06 -3.13 0.78
N THR A 49 9.11 -3.67 1.40
CA THR A 49 8.98 -4.54 2.58
C THR A 49 8.24 -3.85 3.73
N LEU A 50 8.55 -2.59 4.01
CA LEU A 50 7.86 -1.81 5.04
C LEU A 50 6.41 -1.49 4.62
N ILE A 51 6.18 -1.05 3.38
CA ILE A 51 4.82 -0.74 2.88
C ILE A 51 3.92 -1.98 2.94
N GLU A 52 4.43 -3.12 2.50
CA GLU A 52 3.77 -4.43 2.54
C GLU A 52 3.49 -4.86 3.98
N ALA A 53 4.48 -4.81 4.87
CA ALA A 53 4.29 -5.22 6.26
C ALA A 53 3.27 -4.34 6.99
N ILE A 54 3.30 -3.03 6.76
CA ILE A 54 2.28 -2.14 7.32
C ILE A 54 0.90 -2.50 6.71
N ALA A 55 0.82 -3.02 5.47
CA ALA A 55 -0.44 -3.34 4.78
C ALA A 55 -1.02 -4.64 5.33
N GLY A 56 -0.18 -5.63 5.55
CA GLY A 56 -0.52 -6.86 6.27
C GLY A 56 -0.98 -6.58 7.71
N ALA A 57 -0.24 -5.74 8.46
CA ALA A 57 -0.63 -5.31 9.81
C ALA A 57 -1.96 -4.52 9.84
N ALA A 58 -2.34 -3.96 8.70
CA ALA A 58 -3.61 -3.28 8.47
C ALA A 58 -4.76 -4.24 8.09
N GLY A 59 -4.47 -5.53 7.91
CA GLY A 59 -5.42 -6.53 7.44
C GLY A 59 -5.75 -6.41 5.95
N LEU A 60 -4.87 -5.80 5.16
CA LEU A 60 -4.96 -5.78 3.70
C LEU A 60 -4.22 -6.99 3.14
N ASN A 61 -4.68 -7.43 1.97
CA ASN A 61 -4.01 -8.46 1.21
C ASN A 61 -2.64 -7.93 0.70
N PRO A 62 -1.53 -8.65 0.91
CA PRO A 62 -0.21 -8.29 0.40
C PRO A 62 -0.16 -8.13 -1.14
N GLU A 63 -1.03 -8.80 -1.87
CA GLU A 63 -1.15 -8.63 -3.33
C GLU A 63 -1.96 -7.39 -3.75
N GLY A 64 -2.55 -6.68 -2.78
CA GLY A 64 -3.32 -5.47 -3.01
C GLY A 64 -4.83 -5.67 -3.04
N GLY A 65 -5.54 -4.58 -3.34
CA GLY A 65 -6.99 -4.47 -3.28
C GLY A 65 -7.52 -3.88 -1.97
N SER A 66 -8.83 -4.04 -1.77
CA SER A 66 -9.53 -3.63 -0.55
C SER A 66 -9.54 -4.75 0.49
N ARG A 67 -10.00 -4.46 1.70
CA ARG A 67 -10.10 -5.44 2.79
C ARG A 67 -11.02 -6.62 2.50
N ASN A 68 -11.98 -6.46 1.60
CA ASN A 68 -12.93 -7.53 1.24
C ASN A 68 -12.41 -8.40 0.10
N LEU A 69 -11.28 -8.03 -0.51
CA LEU A 69 -10.71 -8.75 -1.63
C LEU A 69 -9.78 -9.85 -1.12
N ASN A 70 -10.33 -11.05 -0.96
CA ASN A 70 -9.59 -12.23 -0.51
C ASN A 70 -9.26 -13.15 -1.70
N PHE A 71 -8.05 -13.00 -2.24
CA PHE A 71 -7.47 -13.90 -3.21
C PHE A 71 -6.01 -14.12 -2.84
N ALA A 72 -5.50 -15.33 -3.00
CA ALA A 72 -4.12 -15.63 -2.70
C ALA A 72 -3.53 -16.39 -3.88
N THR A 73 -2.68 -15.74 -4.65
CA THR A 73 -1.80 -16.39 -5.63
C THR A 73 -0.46 -16.77 -4.98
N ARG A 74 -0.05 -16.08 -3.91
CA ARG A 74 1.15 -16.38 -3.12
C ARG A 74 0.99 -15.99 -1.66
N ARG A 75 1.51 -16.80 -0.73
CA ARG A 75 1.67 -16.38 0.68
C ARG A 75 2.75 -15.30 0.73
N SER A 76 2.43 -14.13 1.27
CA SER A 76 3.44 -13.17 1.70
C SER A 76 4.11 -13.71 2.96
N ASP A 77 5.42 -13.86 2.90
CA ASP A 77 6.26 -14.38 3.99
C ASP A 77 6.77 -13.25 4.90
N SER A 78 6.18 -12.04 4.86
CA SER A 78 6.68 -10.91 5.64
C SER A 78 6.29 -11.06 7.12
N SER A 79 7.08 -11.83 7.87
CA SER A 79 7.02 -11.95 9.33
C SER A 79 7.05 -10.59 10.04
N LEU A 80 7.52 -9.52 9.36
CA LEU A 80 7.51 -8.16 9.89
C LEU A 80 6.11 -7.69 10.27
N GLN A 81 5.07 -8.05 9.50
CA GLN A 81 3.70 -7.57 9.73
C GLN A 81 3.19 -7.91 11.14
N GLU A 82 3.60 -9.06 11.68
CA GLU A 82 3.21 -9.57 13.00
C GLU A 82 3.85 -8.78 14.14
N HIS A 83 4.92 -8.05 13.83
CA HIS A 83 5.71 -7.26 14.77
C HIS A 83 5.43 -5.76 14.66
N LEU A 84 4.48 -5.34 13.83
CA LEU A 84 4.12 -3.92 13.67
C LEU A 84 2.86 -3.58 14.47
N ARG A 85 2.96 -2.50 15.25
CA ARG A 85 1.80 -1.84 15.85
C ARG A 85 1.48 -0.56 15.08
N LEU A 86 0.29 -0.52 14.50
CA LEU A 86 -0.21 0.67 13.80
C LEU A 86 -0.96 1.59 14.77
N THR A 87 -0.60 2.87 14.78
CA THR A 87 -1.27 3.89 15.60
C THR A 87 -2.22 4.74 14.76
N TRP A 88 -3.34 5.16 15.36
CA TRP A 88 -4.44 5.83 14.65
C TRP A 88 -4.97 6.99 15.48
N HIS A 89 -5.26 8.11 14.83
CA HIS A 89 -6.14 9.13 15.40
C HIS A 89 -7.62 8.70 15.29
N SER A 90 -8.02 8.29 14.09
CA SER A 90 -9.30 7.63 13.81
C SER A 90 -9.06 6.52 12.79
N ARG A 91 -9.81 5.41 12.91
CA ARG A 91 -9.70 4.30 11.96
C ARG A 91 -10.49 4.63 10.68
N PRO A 92 -9.85 4.63 9.51
CA PRO A 92 -10.54 4.89 8.25
C PRO A 92 -11.55 3.78 7.96
N LYS A 93 -12.59 4.10 7.18
CA LYS A 93 -13.59 3.11 6.74
C LYS A 93 -13.10 2.35 5.51
N ASP A 94 -12.48 3.08 4.59
CA ASP A 94 -11.99 2.55 3.33
C ASP A 94 -10.48 2.38 3.35
N TRP A 95 -10.01 1.24 2.84
CA TRP A 95 -8.61 0.87 2.83
C TRP A 95 -8.31 0.23 1.49
N PHE A 96 -7.22 0.64 0.86
CA PHE A 96 -6.83 0.09 -0.43
C PHE A 96 -5.32 0.05 -0.59
N PHE A 97 -4.80 -1.05 -1.12
CA PHE A 97 -3.40 -1.19 -1.47
C PHE A 97 -3.25 -1.48 -2.97
N LEU A 98 -2.44 -0.70 -3.67
CA LEU A 98 -2.07 -0.95 -5.06
C LEU A 98 -0.57 -1.15 -5.15
N ARG A 99 -0.18 -2.16 -5.93
CA ARG A 99 1.20 -2.41 -6.32
C ARG A 99 1.23 -2.53 -7.82
N ALA A 100 2.20 -1.90 -8.47
CA ALA A 100 2.32 -2.00 -9.92
C ALA A 100 2.46 -3.47 -10.37
N GLU A 101 3.29 -4.24 -9.68
CA GLU A 101 3.61 -5.63 -10.07
C GLU A 101 2.42 -6.61 -9.98
N SER A 102 1.53 -6.45 -9.01
CA SER A 102 0.40 -7.35 -8.77
C SER A 102 -0.96 -6.77 -9.18
N PHE A 103 -0.96 -5.59 -9.82
CA PHE A 103 -2.20 -4.88 -10.18
C PHE A 103 -3.16 -5.74 -11.01
N TYR A 104 -2.64 -6.52 -11.96
CA TYR A 104 -3.50 -7.39 -12.78
C TYR A 104 -4.24 -8.45 -11.96
N ASN A 105 -3.62 -9.02 -10.92
CA ASN A 105 -4.30 -9.98 -10.05
C ASN A 105 -5.47 -9.32 -9.32
N VAL A 106 -5.26 -8.09 -8.83
CA VAL A 106 -6.30 -7.27 -8.19
C VAL A 106 -7.43 -6.98 -9.18
N ALA A 107 -7.11 -6.55 -10.40
CA ALA A 107 -8.08 -6.26 -11.46
C ALA A 107 -8.94 -7.49 -11.78
N THR A 108 -8.32 -8.63 -12.04
CA THR A 108 -9.02 -9.89 -12.34
C THR A 108 -9.89 -10.35 -11.16
N ALA A 109 -9.41 -10.19 -9.93
CA ALA A 109 -10.18 -10.54 -8.75
C ALA A 109 -11.46 -9.69 -8.62
N TYR A 110 -11.38 -8.37 -8.87
CA TYR A 110 -12.57 -7.50 -8.85
C TYR A 110 -13.57 -7.82 -9.96
N GLU A 111 -13.09 -8.10 -11.18
CA GLU A 111 -13.96 -8.52 -12.27
C GLU A 111 -14.71 -9.82 -11.94
N SER A 112 -14.03 -10.78 -11.30
CA SER A 112 -14.66 -12.05 -10.90
C SER A 112 -15.78 -11.87 -9.86
N LEU A 113 -15.73 -10.80 -9.07
CA LEU A 113 -16.73 -10.48 -8.05
C LEU A 113 -17.93 -9.69 -8.60
N SER A 114 -17.94 -9.37 -9.91
CA SER A 114 -18.97 -8.51 -10.53
C SER A 114 -19.13 -7.15 -9.84
N GLU A 115 -18.10 -6.69 -9.13
CA GLU A 115 -18.00 -5.33 -8.61
C GLU A 115 -17.97 -4.36 -9.80
N PRO A 116 -18.45 -3.10 -9.67
CA PRO A 116 -18.65 -2.13 -10.76
C PRO A 116 -17.35 -1.56 -11.35
N ILE A 117 -16.33 -2.40 -11.46
CA ILE A 117 -14.99 -2.11 -11.90
C ILE A 117 -14.76 -2.93 -13.17
N THR A 118 -15.31 -2.43 -14.27
CA THR A 118 -15.24 -3.10 -15.57
C THR A 118 -14.18 -2.45 -16.46
N GLY A 119 -13.50 -3.26 -17.27
CA GLY A 119 -12.67 -2.79 -18.38
C GLY A 119 -11.24 -2.41 -18.03
N TYR A 120 -10.65 -2.94 -16.94
CA TYR A 120 -9.21 -2.77 -16.71
C TYR A 120 -8.37 -3.50 -17.76
N HIS A 121 -8.85 -4.64 -18.27
CA HIS A 121 -8.18 -5.37 -19.35
C HIS A 121 -8.38 -4.73 -20.74
N GLU A 122 -9.28 -3.75 -20.88
CA GLU A 122 -9.56 -3.05 -22.15
C GLU A 122 -8.79 -1.72 -22.28
N ARG A 123 -7.95 -1.38 -21.29
CA ARG A 123 -7.17 -0.14 -21.24
C ARG A 123 -5.68 -0.44 -21.20
N SER A 124 -4.86 0.59 -21.43
CA SER A 124 -3.43 0.46 -21.13
C SER A 124 -3.22 0.26 -19.62
N HIS A 125 -2.13 -0.43 -19.25
CA HIS A 125 -1.83 -0.76 -17.85
C HIS A 125 -1.88 0.47 -16.93
N GLY A 126 -1.29 1.59 -17.35
CA GLY A 126 -1.30 2.83 -16.57
C GLY A 126 -2.67 3.50 -16.46
N GLU A 127 -3.51 3.43 -17.50
CA GLU A 127 -4.87 3.96 -17.46
C GLU A 127 -5.77 3.14 -16.53
N ALA A 128 -5.62 1.82 -16.54
CA ALA A 128 -6.31 0.94 -15.61
C ALA A 128 -5.89 1.22 -14.17
N PHE A 129 -4.59 1.37 -13.91
CA PHE A 129 -4.04 1.72 -12.59
C PHE A 129 -4.60 3.05 -12.07
N LEU A 130 -4.59 4.12 -12.88
CA LEU A 130 -5.18 5.41 -12.51
C LEU A 130 -6.68 5.34 -12.31
N SER A 131 -7.39 4.53 -13.09
CA SER A 131 -8.82 4.34 -12.93
C SER A 131 -9.14 3.63 -11.61
N ALA A 132 -8.31 2.69 -11.16
CA ALA A 132 -8.47 2.08 -9.83
C ALA A 132 -8.31 3.08 -8.71
N ILE A 133 -7.29 3.94 -8.81
CA ILE A 133 -7.07 5.03 -7.86
C ILE A 133 -8.31 5.95 -7.82
N LYS A 134 -8.77 6.44 -8.97
CA LYS A 134 -9.94 7.34 -9.05
C LYS A 134 -11.26 6.65 -8.67
N GLY A 135 -11.35 5.32 -8.82
CA GLY A 135 -12.53 4.53 -8.48
C GLY A 135 -12.65 4.23 -6.98
N HIS A 136 -11.54 4.01 -6.29
CA HIS A 136 -11.53 3.58 -4.90
C HIS A 136 -11.10 4.64 -3.89
N PHE A 137 -10.34 5.64 -4.32
CA PHE A 137 -9.80 6.62 -3.38
C PHE A 137 -10.84 7.70 -3.15
N ARG A 138 -11.20 7.91 -1.88
CA ARG A 138 -12.25 8.79 -1.39
C ARG A 138 -11.74 9.50 -0.14
N GLY A 139 -12.38 10.59 0.25
CA GLY A 139 -12.13 11.20 1.55
C GLY A 139 -12.43 10.21 2.69
N GLY A 140 -11.55 10.17 3.68
CA GLY A 140 -11.66 9.34 4.89
C GLY A 140 -10.91 8.02 4.88
N GLY A 141 -10.12 7.71 3.83
CA GLY A 141 -9.51 6.40 3.63
C GLY A 141 -8.03 6.24 4.01
N LEU A 142 -7.53 5.00 3.99
CA LEU A 142 -6.11 4.67 4.01
C LEU A 142 -5.70 4.05 2.68
N TYR A 143 -4.90 4.78 1.93
CA TYR A 143 -4.44 4.37 0.61
C TYR A 143 -2.94 4.15 0.59
N ARG A 144 -2.52 3.10 -0.11
CA ARG A 144 -1.12 2.72 -0.22
C ARG A 144 -0.80 2.38 -1.66
N LEU A 145 0.36 2.84 -2.10
CA LEU A 145 0.89 2.64 -3.43
C LEU A 145 2.31 2.11 -3.28
N ASP A 146 2.63 1.01 -3.94
CA ASP A 146 3.97 0.46 -4.07
C ASP A 146 4.39 0.54 -5.54
N GLU A 147 5.49 1.26 -5.78
CA GLU A 147 6.06 1.56 -7.09
C GLU A 147 5.05 2.03 -8.16
N PRO A 148 4.15 3.01 -7.86
CA PRO A 148 3.19 3.48 -8.85
C PRO A 148 3.82 4.04 -10.13
N GLU A 149 5.06 4.54 -10.04
CA GLU A 149 5.85 5.03 -11.18
C GLU A 149 6.14 3.95 -12.22
N ALA A 150 6.22 2.67 -11.82
CA ALA A 150 6.46 1.56 -12.74
C ALA A 150 5.25 1.28 -13.64
N ALA A 151 4.03 1.58 -13.15
CA ALA A 151 2.79 1.41 -13.90
C ALA A 151 2.43 2.64 -14.75
N LEU A 152 3.01 3.82 -14.48
CA LEU A 152 2.52 5.11 -14.99
C LEU A 152 3.54 5.82 -15.89
N SER A 153 3.03 6.35 -17.01
CA SER A 153 3.76 7.34 -17.81
C SER A 153 4.00 8.64 -17.02
N LEU A 154 4.88 9.52 -17.50
CA LEU A 154 5.11 10.83 -16.88
C LEU A 154 3.79 11.61 -16.66
N VAL A 155 2.93 11.66 -17.68
CA VAL A 155 1.62 12.31 -17.57
C VAL A 155 0.75 11.61 -16.53
N GLY A 156 0.80 10.28 -16.48
CA GLY A 156 0.07 9.51 -15.47
C GLY A 156 0.53 9.79 -14.03
N GLN A 157 1.83 9.95 -13.82
CA GLN A 157 2.39 10.33 -12.52
C GLN A 157 1.96 11.73 -12.10
N LEU A 158 1.91 12.70 -13.03
CA LEU A 158 1.37 14.04 -12.77
C LEU A 158 -0.13 13.99 -12.41
N GLN A 159 -0.91 13.14 -13.10
CA GLN A 159 -2.32 12.93 -12.73
C GLN A 159 -2.47 12.30 -11.35
N LEU A 160 -1.60 11.35 -10.98
CA LEU A 160 -1.59 10.77 -9.65
C LEU A 160 -1.35 11.85 -8.58
N LEU A 161 -0.35 12.71 -8.78
CA LEU A 161 -0.07 13.82 -7.86
C LEU A 161 -1.29 14.75 -7.71
N ALA A 162 -1.99 15.06 -8.81
CA ALA A 162 -3.21 15.86 -8.76
C ALA A 162 -4.32 15.18 -7.94
N VAL A 163 -4.50 13.86 -8.10
CA VAL A 163 -5.49 13.10 -7.30
C VAL A 163 -5.12 13.09 -5.82
N LEU A 164 -3.85 12.86 -5.48
CA LEU A 164 -3.39 12.89 -4.08
C LEU A 164 -3.60 14.27 -3.44
N HIS A 165 -3.33 15.34 -4.19
CA HIS A 165 -3.56 16.70 -3.75
C HIS A 165 -5.05 16.99 -3.50
N GLN A 166 -5.93 16.54 -4.40
CA GLN A 166 -7.39 16.69 -4.21
C GLN A 166 -7.88 15.92 -2.99
N LEU A 167 -7.45 14.67 -2.81
CA LEU A 167 -7.85 13.86 -1.65
C LEU A 167 -7.45 14.54 -0.35
N GLN A 168 -6.25 15.11 -0.28
CA GLN A 168 -5.81 15.86 0.90
C GLN A 168 -6.69 17.09 1.18
N ALA A 169 -7.15 17.79 0.14
CA ALA A 169 -8.03 18.95 0.27
C ALA A 169 -9.44 18.56 0.77
N ASP A 170 -9.99 17.45 0.28
CA ASP A 170 -11.31 16.93 0.67
C ASP A 170 -11.36 16.45 2.14
N HIS A 171 -10.19 16.30 2.76
CA HIS A 171 -9.97 15.88 4.15
C HIS A 171 -9.76 17.05 5.13
N SER A 172 -9.80 18.30 4.65
CA SER A 172 -9.64 19.53 5.46
C SER A 172 -10.97 20.11 5.92
#